data_AF-A0A4S4ZWL1-F1
#
_entry.id   AF-A0A4S4ZWL1-F1
#
_cell.length_a   1.000
_cell.length_b   1.000
_cell.length_c   1.000
_cell.angle_alpha   90.00
_cell.angle_beta   90.00
_cell.angle_gamma   90.00
#
_symmetry.space_group_name_H-M   'P 1'
#
loop_
_entity.id
_entity.type
_entity.pdbx_description
1 polymer ?
#
loop_
_entity_poly.entity_id
_entity_poly.type
_entity_poly.pdbx_seq_one_letter_code
_entity_poly.pdbx_strand_id
1 'polypeptide(L)'
;SHTAIIARQLGIPCVVGVAGAVAATTGAELLVDGGTGVIEVGPDPEAAAARVEADREERAALATWTGAGRTADGHPVKLLANVADAASATAAAAAPVAGVGLFRTELCFLDREAEPDVEEQAAIYADVLAPFAAEDRYVVVRTLDAGSDKPVAFATHPDEDNPALGVRGLRLSFTDPGLLERQLAAIAAAATRTGAETWVMAPMVATVDEARDFAAAVRAHGLRAGVMVEVPSAALLADRMLAEVDFLSIGTNDLTQYTMAADRMCTDLAHLTDAWQPAVLQLVAMTGQAGERVGKPVGVCGEAAADPLLACVLVGLGITSLSMASAAVRPVGARLAGVTLEQCREMANAALAAADPSAARDAARAVLADRP
;
A
#
# COMPACT_ATOMS: atom_id res chain seq x y z
N SER A 1 1.08 2.58 -13.99
CA SER A 1 0.38 1.97 -15.15
C SER A 1 -0.34 0.70 -14.72
N HIS A 2 -1.58 0.48 -15.22
CA HIS A 2 -2.38 -0.74 -14.98
C HIS A 2 -1.64 -2.02 -15.42
N THR A 3 -0.84 -1.96 -16.49
CA THR A 3 -0.03 -3.10 -16.98
C THR A 3 0.99 -3.59 -15.96
N ALA A 4 1.65 -2.68 -15.24
CA ALA A 4 2.64 -3.04 -14.22
C ALA A 4 2.01 -3.75 -13.02
N ILE A 5 0.78 -3.35 -12.65
CA ILE A 5 -0.01 -3.99 -11.60
C ILE A 5 -0.36 -5.42 -12.00
N ILE A 6 -0.85 -5.64 -13.23
CA ILE A 6 -1.16 -6.97 -13.75
C ILE A 6 0.09 -7.85 -13.80
N ALA A 7 1.20 -7.34 -14.35
CA ALA A 7 2.45 -8.10 -14.44
C ALA A 7 2.92 -8.57 -13.06
N ARG A 8 2.81 -7.71 -12.04
CA ARG A 8 3.13 -8.06 -10.65
C ARG A 8 2.20 -9.11 -10.07
N GLN A 9 0.90 -9.04 -10.35
CA GLN A 9 -0.08 -10.06 -9.94
C GLN A 9 0.22 -11.43 -10.59
N LEU A 10 0.74 -11.43 -11.83
CA LEU A 10 1.15 -12.64 -12.55
C LEU A 10 2.57 -13.11 -12.21
N GLY A 11 3.32 -12.36 -11.40
CA GLY A 11 4.71 -12.67 -11.07
C GLY A 11 5.68 -12.56 -12.26
N ILE A 12 5.36 -11.72 -13.24
CA ILE A 12 6.16 -11.51 -14.45
C ILE A 12 7.06 -10.26 -14.25
N PRO A 13 8.39 -10.38 -14.40
CA PRO A 13 9.30 -9.23 -14.41
C PRO A 13 8.88 -8.21 -15.46
N CYS A 14 8.75 -6.94 -15.06
CA CYS A 14 8.26 -5.88 -15.92
C CYS A 14 9.02 -4.58 -15.66
N VAL A 15 9.53 -3.98 -16.74
CA VAL A 15 10.10 -2.62 -16.75
C VAL A 15 9.25 -1.79 -17.71
N VAL A 16 8.79 -0.63 -17.25
CA VAL A 16 7.91 0.27 -18.02
C VAL A 16 8.58 1.62 -18.25
N GLY A 17 8.13 2.35 -19.27
CA GLY A 17 8.65 3.70 -19.55
C GLY A 17 10.04 3.74 -20.16
N VAL A 18 10.51 2.65 -20.77
CA VAL A 18 11.84 2.60 -21.40
C VAL A 18 11.79 3.23 -22.79
N ALA A 19 12.31 4.45 -22.90
CA ALA A 19 12.37 5.16 -24.17
C ALA A 19 13.21 4.38 -25.20
N GLY A 20 12.66 4.21 -26.42
CA GLY A 20 13.35 3.50 -27.50
C GLY A 20 13.45 1.98 -27.35
N ALA A 21 12.83 1.38 -26.31
CA ALA A 21 12.92 -0.06 -26.05
C ALA A 21 12.59 -0.91 -27.29
N VAL A 22 11.47 -0.64 -27.97
CA VAL A 22 11.06 -1.43 -29.15
C VAL A 22 12.16 -1.49 -30.21
N ALA A 23 12.80 -0.37 -30.52
CA ALA A 23 13.87 -0.33 -31.51
C ALA A 23 15.13 -1.07 -31.02
N ALA A 24 15.45 -0.95 -29.73
CA ALA A 24 16.62 -1.59 -29.13
C ALA A 24 16.44 -3.11 -28.93
N THR A 25 15.21 -3.60 -28.78
CA THR A 25 14.94 -4.99 -28.39
C THR A 25 14.37 -5.87 -29.49
N THR A 26 13.98 -5.31 -30.65
CA THR A 26 13.36 -6.09 -31.72
C THR A 26 14.31 -7.16 -32.27
N GLY A 27 13.92 -8.43 -32.12
CA GLY A 27 14.68 -9.58 -32.64
C GLY A 27 15.92 -9.97 -31.83
N ALA A 28 16.15 -9.33 -30.68
CA ALA A 28 17.24 -9.66 -29.77
C ALA A 28 16.76 -10.53 -28.59
N GLU A 29 17.64 -11.37 -28.06
CA GLU A 29 17.43 -11.99 -26.74
C GLU A 29 17.66 -10.94 -25.65
N LEU A 30 16.84 -10.98 -24.60
CA LEU A 30 16.81 -9.99 -23.54
C LEU A 30 16.85 -10.66 -22.17
N LEU A 31 17.57 -10.06 -21.24
CA LEU A 31 17.42 -10.33 -19.81
C LEU A 31 16.76 -9.11 -19.16
N VAL A 32 15.63 -9.34 -18.48
CA VAL A 32 14.84 -8.28 -17.85
C VAL A 32 14.92 -8.44 -16.34
N ASP A 33 15.53 -7.46 -15.68
CA ASP A 33 15.61 -7.38 -14.23
C ASP A 33 14.60 -6.35 -13.71
N GLY A 34 13.44 -6.84 -13.26
CA GLY A 34 12.39 -6.00 -12.70
C GLY A 34 12.71 -5.42 -11.32
N GLY A 35 13.73 -5.94 -10.62
CA GLY A 35 14.18 -5.44 -9.32
C GLY A 35 15.08 -4.22 -9.44
N THR A 36 15.97 -4.20 -10.44
CA THR A 36 16.86 -3.07 -10.72
C THR A 36 16.34 -2.13 -11.80
N GLY A 37 15.32 -2.55 -12.57
CA GLY A 37 14.79 -1.80 -13.69
C GLY A 37 15.68 -1.86 -14.94
N VAL A 38 16.62 -2.79 -14.99
CA VAL A 38 17.61 -2.92 -16.08
C VAL A 38 17.13 -3.91 -17.13
N ILE A 39 17.28 -3.54 -18.40
CA ILE A 39 17.11 -4.45 -19.55
C ILE A 39 18.48 -4.62 -20.20
N GLU A 40 18.94 -5.86 -20.28
CA GLU A 40 20.18 -6.23 -20.97
C GLU A 40 19.84 -6.81 -22.35
N VAL A 41 20.42 -6.24 -23.41
CA VAL A 41 20.18 -6.65 -24.80
C VAL A 41 21.35 -7.50 -25.29
N GLY A 42 21.05 -8.69 -25.80
CA GLY A 42 22.06 -9.66 -26.21
C GLY A 42 22.95 -10.11 -25.04
N PRO A 43 22.37 -10.54 -23.90
CA PRO A 43 23.16 -11.00 -22.77
C PRO A 43 23.93 -12.27 -23.14
N ASP A 44 25.01 -12.55 -22.41
CA ASP A 44 25.64 -13.86 -22.48
C ASP A 44 24.63 -14.94 -22.06
N PRO A 45 24.31 -15.95 -22.91
CA PRO A 45 23.24 -16.90 -22.62
C PRO A 45 23.46 -17.74 -21.36
N GLU A 46 24.70 -18.10 -21.05
CA GLU A 46 25.03 -18.89 -19.87
C GLU A 46 24.89 -18.05 -18.60
N ALA A 47 25.41 -16.82 -18.60
CA ALA A 47 25.27 -15.88 -17.49
C ALA A 47 23.80 -15.50 -17.25
N ALA A 48 23.03 -15.27 -18.31
CA ALA A 48 21.60 -14.98 -18.22
C ALA A 48 20.82 -16.16 -17.63
N ALA A 49 21.07 -17.39 -18.12
CA ALA A 49 20.44 -18.59 -17.59
C ALA A 49 20.77 -18.80 -16.11
N ALA A 50 22.02 -18.58 -15.71
CA ALA A 50 22.44 -18.69 -14.31
C ALA A 50 21.72 -17.66 -13.41
N ARG A 51 21.58 -16.41 -13.86
CA ARG A 51 20.84 -15.37 -13.13
C ARG A 51 19.35 -15.70 -13.00
N VAL A 52 18.73 -16.22 -14.06
CA VAL A 52 17.31 -16.62 -14.04
C VAL A 52 17.08 -17.82 -13.11
N GLU A 53 17.99 -18.79 -13.11
CA GLU A 53 17.87 -19.95 -12.21
C GLU A 53 18.10 -19.54 -10.76
N ALA A 54 19.09 -18.66 -10.48
CA ALA A 54 19.31 -18.13 -9.14
C ALA A 54 18.07 -17.37 -8.61
N ASP A 55 17.44 -16.51 -9.42
CA ASP A 55 16.18 -15.84 -9.07
C ASP A 55 15.05 -16.86 -8.82
N ARG A 56 14.96 -17.92 -9.63
CA ARG A 56 13.95 -18.97 -9.43
C ARG A 56 14.17 -19.71 -8.11
N GLU A 57 15.40 -20.10 -7.80
CA GLU A 57 15.77 -20.77 -6.55
C GLU A 57 15.48 -19.88 -5.34
N GLU A 58 15.86 -18.60 -5.41
CA GLU A 58 15.57 -17.61 -4.38
C GLU A 58 14.05 -17.48 -4.16
N ARG A 59 13.27 -17.29 -5.23
CA ARG A 59 11.80 -17.22 -5.13
C ARG A 59 11.19 -18.50 -4.58
N ALA A 60 11.70 -19.67 -4.96
CA ALA A 60 11.24 -20.95 -4.43
C ALA A 60 11.53 -21.08 -2.93
N ALA A 61 12.71 -20.66 -2.48
CA ALA A 61 13.06 -20.63 -1.07
C ALA A 61 12.15 -19.67 -0.29
N LEU A 62 11.96 -18.44 -0.78
CA LEU A 62 11.08 -17.44 -0.18
C LEU A 62 9.61 -17.89 -0.13
N ALA A 63 9.15 -18.64 -1.15
CA ALA A 63 7.78 -19.17 -1.18
C ALA A 63 7.48 -20.12 -0.01
N THR A 64 8.50 -20.73 0.61
CA THR A 64 8.34 -21.60 1.79
C THR A 64 8.24 -20.84 3.11
N TRP A 65 8.46 -19.53 3.13
CA TRP A 65 8.42 -18.74 4.37
C TRP A 65 7.01 -18.73 4.99
N THR A 66 6.93 -19.07 6.28
CA THR A 66 5.69 -19.13 7.08
C THR A 66 5.84 -18.45 8.43
N GLY A 67 6.89 -17.63 8.61
CA GLY A 67 7.20 -16.96 9.87
C GLY A 67 6.11 -15.98 10.33
N ALA A 68 6.13 -15.62 11.60
CA ALA A 68 5.38 -14.46 12.06
C ALA A 68 6.06 -13.19 11.52
N GLY A 69 5.28 -12.16 11.19
CA GLY A 69 5.83 -10.86 10.81
C GLY A 69 6.62 -10.25 11.98
N ARG A 70 7.95 -10.37 11.94
CA ARG A 70 8.88 -9.81 12.93
C ARG A 70 10.30 -9.76 12.36
N THR A 71 11.13 -8.92 12.96
CA THR A 71 12.56 -8.86 12.71
C THR A 71 13.31 -10.03 13.38
N ALA A 72 14.59 -10.21 13.04
CA ALA A 72 15.48 -11.23 13.62
C ALA A 72 15.65 -11.11 15.14
N ASP A 73 15.60 -9.89 15.68
CA ASP A 73 15.63 -9.58 17.12
C ASP A 73 14.22 -9.57 17.77
N GLY A 74 13.20 -9.97 17.03
CA GLY A 74 11.85 -10.23 17.55
C GLY A 74 10.92 -9.03 17.60
N HIS A 75 11.30 -7.88 17.02
CA HIS A 75 10.40 -6.73 16.91
C HIS A 75 9.20 -7.07 16.01
N PRO A 76 7.95 -6.98 16.50
CA PRO A 76 6.77 -7.40 15.75
C PRO A 76 6.43 -6.40 14.63
N VAL A 77 6.10 -6.92 13.45
CA VAL A 77 5.64 -6.14 12.29
C VAL A 77 4.43 -6.85 11.70
N LYS A 78 3.27 -6.18 11.66
CA LYS A 78 2.07 -6.82 11.09
C LYS A 78 2.17 -6.85 9.57
N LEU A 79 2.30 -8.04 8.98
CA LEU A 79 2.19 -8.24 7.55
C LEU A 79 0.72 -8.48 7.18
N LEU A 80 0.20 -7.68 6.26
CA LEU A 80 -1.20 -7.65 5.89
C LEU A 80 -1.37 -7.76 4.38
N ALA A 81 -2.57 -8.16 3.95
CA ALA A 81 -2.93 -8.19 2.54
C ALA A 81 -3.73 -6.96 2.11
N ASN A 82 -3.55 -6.56 0.85
CA ASN A 82 -4.46 -5.69 0.12
C ASN A 82 -5.47 -6.56 -0.65
N VAL A 83 -6.76 -6.28 -0.51
CA VAL A 83 -7.86 -7.04 -1.15
C VAL A 83 -8.86 -6.10 -1.82
N ALA A 84 -9.65 -6.64 -2.73
CA ALA A 84 -10.60 -5.90 -3.55
C ALA A 84 -11.99 -6.56 -3.64
N ASP A 85 -12.05 -7.85 -3.35
CA ASP A 85 -13.22 -8.71 -3.55
C ASP A 85 -13.10 -9.99 -2.71
N ALA A 86 -14.16 -10.80 -2.70
CA ALA A 86 -14.20 -12.05 -1.94
C ALA A 86 -13.13 -13.07 -2.39
N ALA A 87 -12.80 -13.08 -3.69
CA ALA A 87 -11.82 -14.02 -4.25
C ALA A 87 -10.40 -13.71 -3.77
N SER A 88 -10.00 -12.44 -3.84
CA SER A 88 -8.72 -11.94 -3.32
C SER A 88 -8.63 -12.07 -1.80
N ALA A 89 -9.74 -11.85 -1.07
CA ALA A 89 -9.81 -12.07 0.37
C ALA A 89 -9.58 -13.55 0.75
N THR A 90 -10.25 -14.47 0.05
CA THR A 90 -10.08 -15.92 0.25
C THR A 90 -8.64 -16.35 -0.04
N ALA A 91 -8.07 -15.88 -1.15
CA ALA A 91 -6.68 -16.18 -1.49
C ALA A 91 -5.69 -15.62 -0.46
N ALA A 92 -5.92 -14.39 0.02
CA ALA A 92 -5.09 -13.74 1.03
C ALA A 92 -5.15 -14.44 2.39
N ALA A 93 -6.30 -14.98 2.79
CA ALA A 93 -6.47 -15.68 4.07
C ALA A 93 -5.61 -16.95 4.19
N ALA A 94 -5.19 -17.54 3.06
CA ALA A 94 -4.27 -18.66 2.98
C ALA A 94 -2.78 -18.26 3.05
N ALA A 95 -2.47 -16.97 2.96
CA ALA A 95 -1.11 -16.44 3.12
C ALA A 95 -0.76 -16.23 4.61
N PRO A 96 0.53 -16.16 4.98
CA PRO A 96 0.97 -15.86 6.34
C PRO A 96 0.78 -14.36 6.68
N VAL A 97 -0.48 -13.90 6.72
CA VAL A 97 -0.87 -12.53 7.03
C VAL A 97 -1.64 -12.45 8.34
N ALA A 98 -1.50 -11.31 9.02
CA ALA A 98 -2.22 -10.95 10.24
C ALA A 98 -3.59 -10.30 9.96
N GLY A 99 -4.06 -10.33 8.71
CA GLY A 99 -5.30 -9.69 8.29
C GLY A 99 -5.16 -8.91 6.99
N VAL A 100 -6.03 -7.91 6.84
CA VAL A 100 -6.11 -7.04 5.67
C VAL A 100 -5.85 -5.59 6.11
N GLY A 101 -4.85 -4.95 5.54
CA GLY A 101 -4.51 -3.55 5.85
C GLY A 101 -5.12 -2.57 4.87
N LEU A 102 -5.71 -3.06 3.78
CA LEU A 102 -6.49 -2.27 2.82
C LEU A 102 -7.47 -3.16 2.06
N PHE A 103 -8.76 -3.02 2.36
CA PHE A 103 -9.84 -3.42 1.48
C PHE A 103 -10.30 -2.22 0.64
N ARG A 104 -10.11 -2.29 -0.68
CA ARG A 104 -10.49 -1.26 -1.66
C ARG A 104 -11.94 -1.44 -2.07
N THR A 105 -12.86 -0.67 -1.49
CA THR A 105 -14.31 -0.83 -1.70
C THR A 105 -14.77 -0.40 -3.08
N GLU A 106 -14.05 0.51 -3.74
CA GLU A 106 -14.41 1.03 -5.08
C GLU A 106 -14.50 -0.07 -6.14
N LEU A 107 -13.65 -1.09 -6.01
CA LEU A 107 -13.57 -2.20 -6.95
C LEU A 107 -14.81 -3.08 -6.93
N CYS A 108 -15.57 -3.05 -5.83
CA CYS A 108 -16.87 -3.73 -5.74
C CYS A 108 -17.97 -3.05 -6.57
N PHE A 109 -17.74 -1.81 -7.03
CA PHE A 109 -18.77 -0.94 -7.59
C PHE A 109 -18.46 -0.42 -9.00
N LEU A 110 -17.33 -0.81 -9.60
CA LEU A 110 -16.96 -0.38 -10.96
C LEU A 110 -18.03 -0.72 -12.01
N ASP A 111 -18.72 -1.84 -11.81
CA ASP A 111 -19.70 -2.39 -12.75
C ASP A 111 -21.14 -1.94 -12.44
N ARG A 112 -21.32 -1.07 -11.43
CA ARG A 112 -22.63 -0.65 -10.92
C ARG A 112 -23.01 0.73 -11.44
N GLU A 113 -24.20 0.84 -12.03
CA GLU A 113 -24.75 2.13 -12.48
C GLU A 113 -25.35 2.96 -11.34
N ALA A 114 -25.92 2.30 -10.33
CA ALA A 114 -26.53 2.92 -9.15
C ALA A 114 -25.86 2.43 -7.87
N GLU A 115 -25.89 3.25 -6.82
CA GLU A 115 -25.40 2.87 -5.50
C GLU A 115 -26.22 1.67 -4.98
N PRO A 116 -25.56 0.54 -4.61
CA PRO A 116 -26.25 -0.57 -3.97
C PRO A 116 -26.81 -0.15 -2.61
N ASP A 117 -27.91 -0.73 -2.18
CA ASP A 117 -28.48 -0.40 -0.87
C ASP A 117 -27.57 -0.90 0.28
N VAL A 118 -27.90 -0.48 1.51
CA VAL A 118 -27.09 -0.81 2.69
C VAL A 118 -26.95 -2.32 2.90
N GLU A 119 -28.00 -3.11 2.63
CA GLU A 119 -27.95 -4.56 2.82
C GLU A 119 -27.11 -5.23 1.73
N GLU A 120 -27.24 -4.78 0.48
CA GLU A 120 -26.40 -5.25 -0.64
C GLU A 120 -24.92 -4.95 -0.40
N GLN A 121 -24.59 -3.72 -0.01
CA GLN A 121 -23.23 -3.33 0.36
C GLN A 121 -22.73 -4.18 1.53
N ALA A 122 -23.57 -4.38 2.55
CA ALA A 122 -23.21 -5.20 3.69
C ALA A 122 -22.88 -6.62 3.21
N ALA A 123 -23.73 -7.27 2.41
CA ALA A 123 -23.50 -8.63 1.92
C ALA A 123 -22.15 -8.75 1.21
N ILE A 124 -21.83 -7.81 0.31
CA ILE A 124 -20.54 -7.74 -0.39
C ILE A 124 -19.37 -7.65 0.61
N TYR A 125 -19.48 -6.76 1.61
CA TYR A 125 -18.44 -6.60 2.62
C TYR A 125 -18.29 -7.84 3.50
N ALA A 126 -19.39 -8.52 3.85
CA ALA A 126 -19.32 -9.75 4.66
C ALA A 126 -18.54 -10.86 3.96
N ASP A 127 -18.66 -11.01 2.65
CA ASP A 127 -17.87 -12.00 1.89
C ASP A 127 -16.36 -11.73 1.94
N VAL A 128 -15.95 -10.47 2.09
CA VAL A 128 -14.55 -10.06 2.26
C VAL A 128 -14.08 -10.19 3.71
N LEU A 129 -14.95 -9.91 4.68
CA LEU A 129 -14.63 -9.96 6.11
C LEU A 129 -14.57 -11.40 6.65
N ALA A 130 -15.46 -12.29 6.19
CA ALA A 130 -15.61 -13.64 6.74
C ALA A 130 -14.31 -14.49 6.74
N PRO A 131 -13.45 -14.45 5.71
CA PRO A 131 -12.17 -15.17 5.72
C PRO A 131 -11.19 -14.75 6.84
N PHE A 132 -11.44 -13.60 7.48
CA PHE A 132 -10.58 -13.01 8.50
C PHE A 132 -11.24 -12.93 9.89
N ALA A 133 -12.36 -13.63 10.12
CA ALA A 133 -13.06 -13.65 11.41
C ALA A 133 -12.34 -14.43 12.53
N ALA A 134 -11.12 -14.93 12.28
CA ALA A 134 -10.32 -15.63 13.28
C ALA A 134 -9.67 -14.66 14.28
N GLU A 135 -9.33 -15.17 15.46
CA GLU A 135 -8.62 -14.41 16.50
C GLU A 135 -7.29 -13.82 15.98
N ASP A 136 -6.92 -12.65 16.51
CA ASP A 136 -5.72 -11.88 16.15
C ASP A 136 -5.62 -11.42 14.68
N ARG A 137 -6.73 -11.45 13.94
CA ARG A 137 -6.85 -10.87 12.59
C ARG A 137 -7.84 -9.72 12.57
N TYR A 138 -7.55 -8.73 11.73
CA TYR A 138 -8.43 -7.58 11.49
C TYR A 138 -8.47 -7.20 10.02
N VAL A 139 -9.52 -6.50 9.61
CA VAL A 139 -9.68 -5.96 8.27
C VAL A 139 -9.84 -4.44 8.34
N VAL A 140 -8.97 -3.72 7.63
CA VAL A 140 -9.09 -2.28 7.43
C VAL A 140 -9.86 -2.02 6.15
N VAL A 141 -11.11 -1.57 6.29
CA VAL A 141 -11.97 -1.15 5.19
C VAL A 141 -11.69 0.31 4.85
N ARG A 142 -11.35 0.59 3.59
CA ARG A 142 -11.26 1.97 3.11
C ARG A 142 -12.62 2.38 2.57
N THR A 143 -13.16 3.49 3.06
CA THR A 143 -14.38 4.09 2.48
C THR A 143 -14.13 4.48 1.03
N LEU A 144 -15.21 4.72 0.28
CA LEU A 144 -15.16 4.90 -1.17
C LEU A 144 -14.19 6.02 -1.61
N ASP A 145 -13.24 5.66 -2.48
CA ASP A 145 -12.26 6.50 -3.19
C ASP A 145 -12.52 6.48 -4.70
N ALA A 146 -13.73 6.88 -5.09
CA ALA A 146 -14.08 7.10 -6.48
C ALA A 146 -13.56 8.46 -6.97
N GLY A 147 -13.19 8.53 -8.25
CA GLY A 147 -12.62 9.72 -8.89
C GLY A 147 -11.29 9.44 -9.58
N SER A 148 -10.83 10.40 -10.37
CA SER A 148 -9.58 10.30 -11.13
C SER A 148 -9.53 9.07 -12.05
N ASP A 149 -8.63 8.12 -11.79
CA ASP A 149 -8.41 6.93 -12.62
C ASP A 149 -9.36 5.76 -12.30
N LYS A 150 -10.33 5.97 -11.40
CA LYS A 150 -11.27 4.93 -10.91
C LYS A 150 -12.71 5.45 -10.91
N PRO A 151 -13.33 5.66 -12.08
CA PRO A 151 -14.69 6.16 -12.14
C PRO A 151 -15.69 5.11 -11.65
N VAL A 152 -16.52 5.49 -10.68
CA VAL A 152 -17.74 4.80 -10.22
C VAL A 152 -18.95 5.65 -10.62
N ALA A 153 -19.89 5.08 -11.39
CA ALA A 153 -20.92 5.83 -12.11
C ALA A 153 -21.80 6.70 -11.21
N PHE A 154 -22.18 6.21 -10.03
CA PHE A 154 -23.06 6.94 -9.10
C PHE A 154 -22.34 7.93 -8.18
N ALA A 155 -21.01 7.95 -8.17
CA ALA A 155 -20.23 8.74 -7.21
C ALA A 155 -19.25 9.73 -7.88
N THR A 156 -18.79 9.44 -9.10
CA THR A 156 -17.74 10.26 -9.75
C THR A 156 -18.31 11.58 -10.23
N HIS A 157 -17.69 12.69 -9.81
CA HIS A 157 -18.04 14.01 -10.33
C HIS A 157 -17.63 14.13 -11.81
N PRO A 158 -18.53 14.55 -12.71
CA PRO A 158 -18.17 14.75 -14.12
C PRO A 158 -17.33 16.02 -14.33
N ASP A 159 -16.57 16.04 -15.43
CA ASP A 159 -15.98 17.26 -16.01
C ASP A 159 -15.03 18.08 -15.11
N GLU A 160 -14.18 17.43 -14.32
CA GLU A 160 -13.10 18.10 -13.59
C GLU A 160 -11.82 18.23 -14.42
N ASP A 161 -11.22 19.43 -14.48
CA ASP A 161 -9.95 19.67 -15.18
C ASP A 161 -8.78 18.86 -14.56
N ASN A 162 -8.79 18.70 -13.23
CA ASN A 162 -7.76 17.97 -12.49
C ASN A 162 -8.40 16.99 -11.50
N PRO A 163 -8.92 15.84 -11.98
CA PRO A 163 -9.66 14.88 -11.14
C PRO A 163 -8.88 14.37 -9.92
N ALA A 164 -7.54 14.27 -10.03
CA ALA A 164 -6.69 13.89 -8.90
C ALA A 164 -6.69 14.94 -7.77
N LEU A 165 -6.90 16.22 -8.08
CA LEU A 165 -6.96 17.32 -7.12
C LEU A 165 -8.40 17.73 -6.77
N GLY A 166 -9.39 17.00 -7.27
CA GLY A 166 -10.80 17.36 -7.26
C GLY A 166 -11.63 16.71 -6.15
N VAL A 167 -12.92 16.50 -6.47
CA VAL A 167 -13.93 15.88 -5.62
C VAL A 167 -13.81 14.36 -5.67
N ARG A 168 -12.97 13.80 -4.79
CA ARG A 168 -12.74 12.35 -4.66
C ARG A 168 -12.51 11.92 -3.22
N GLY A 169 -12.58 10.61 -2.96
CA GLY A 169 -12.38 10.06 -1.61
C GLY A 169 -13.40 10.58 -0.61
N LEU A 170 -12.95 11.00 0.58
CA LEU A 170 -13.85 11.55 1.61
C LEU A 170 -14.69 12.75 1.13
N ARG A 171 -14.21 13.48 0.12
CA ARG A 171 -14.87 14.67 -0.44
C ARG A 171 -16.10 14.36 -1.28
N LEU A 172 -16.35 13.09 -1.64
CA LEU A 172 -17.59 12.68 -2.31
C LEU A 172 -18.84 12.99 -1.47
N SER A 173 -18.67 13.15 -0.16
CA SER A 173 -19.72 13.63 0.76
C SER A 173 -20.22 15.05 0.45
N PHE A 174 -19.47 15.87 -0.30
CA PHE A 174 -19.93 17.20 -0.72
C PHE A 174 -21.09 17.14 -1.71
N THR A 175 -21.10 16.14 -2.59
CA THR A 175 -22.17 15.95 -3.58
C THR A 175 -23.29 15.08 -3.04
N ASP A 176 -22.97 14.07 -2.24
CA ASP A 176 -23.95 13.22 -1.56
C ASP A 176 -23.58 13.03 -0.07
N PRO A 177 -24.14 13.86 0.82
CA PRO A 177 -23.86 13.77 2.26
C PRO A 177 -24.26 12.43 2.90
N GLY A 178 -25.16 11.66 2.28
CA GLY A 178 -25.63 10.39 2.83
C GLY A 178 -24.78 9.18 2.45
N LEU A 179 -23.91 9.32 1.44
CA LEU A 179 -23.10 8.22 0.90
C LEU A 179 -22.21 7.58 1.97
N LEU A 180 -21.53 8.41 2.76
CA LEU A 180 -20.66 7.93 3.84
C LEU A 180 -21.47 7.19 4.91
N GLU A 181 -22.62 7.74 5.33
CA GLU A 181 -23.44 7.14 6.37
C GLU A 181 -23.99 5.76 5.96
N ARG A 182 -24.49 5.63 4.72
CA ARG A 182 -24.95 4.35 4.18
C ARG A 182 -23.83 3.32 4.11
N GLN A 183 -22.63 3.75 3.68
CA GLN A 183 -21.47 2.86 3.63
C GLN A 183 -21.02 2.41 5.03
N LEU A 184 -20.98 3.32 6.01
CA LEU A 184 -20.62 2.98 7.40
C LEU A 184 -21.62 2.01 8.02
N ALA A 185 -22.93 2.22 7.80
CA ALA A 185 -23.97 1.30 8.24
C ALA A 185 -23.79 -0.10 7.63
N ALA A 186 -23.45 -0.18 6.34
CA ALA A 186 -23.19 -1.44 5.65
C ALA A 186 -21.95 -2.17 6.20
N ILE A 187 -20.86 -1.44 6.46
CA ILE A 187 -19.64 -1.99 7.07
C ILE A 187 -19.93 -2.52 8.47
N ALA A 188 -20.66 -1.77 9.30
CA ALA A 188 -21.03 -2.17 10.66
C ALA A 188 -21.92 -3.43 10.67
N ALA A 189 -22.90 -3.49 9.76
CA ALA A 189 -23.75 -4.67 9.58
C ALA A 189 -22.93 -5.89 9.12
N ALA A 190 -21.96 -5.72 8.23
CA ALA A 190 -21.05 -6.79 7.82
C ALA A 190 -20.14 -7.27 8.94
N ALA A 191 -19.51 -6.35 9.69
CA ALA A 191 -18.69 -6.69 10.84
C ALA A 191 -19.47 -7.46 11.91
N THR A 192 -20.72 -7.04 12.18
CA THR A 192 -21.60 -7.73 13.14
C THR A 192 -21.98 -9.13 12.67
N ARG A 193 -22.30 -9.30 11.37
CA ARG A 193 -22.69 -10.61 10.80
C ARG A 193 -21.56 -11.62 10.80
N THR A 194 -20.32 -11.18 10.57
CA THR A 194 -19.16 -12.07 10.47
C THR A 194 -18.40 -12.23 11.78
N GLY A 195 -18.51 -11.28 12.70
CA GLY A 195 -17.70 -11.21 13.92
C GLY A 195 -16.24 -10.79 13.68
N ALA A 196 -15.88 -10.36 12.47
CA ALA A 196 -14.51 -9.97 12.15
C ALA A 196 -14.14 -8.62 12.78
N GLU A 197 -12.93 -8.52 13.38
CA GLU A 197 -12.41 -7.24 13.86
C GLU A 197 -12.24 -6.28 12.66
N THR A 198 -13.04 -5.22 12.63
CA THR A 198 -13.16 -4.35 11.46
C THR A 198 -12.81 -2.92 11.83
N TRP A 199 -11.82 -2.36 11.13
CA TRP A 199 -11.38 -0.98 11.24
C TRP A 199 -11.78 -0.24 9.96
N VAL A 200 -11.99 1.07 10.05
CA VAL A 200 -12.39 1.89 8.89
C VAL A 200 -11.45 3.07 8.74
N MET A 201 -11.02 3.33 7.50
CA MET A 201 -10.24 4.52 7.19
C MET A 201 -10.81 5.33 6.03
N ALA A 202 -10.68 6.65 6.14
CA ALA A 202 -11.01 7.59 5.07
C ALA A 202 -9.82 7.82 4.13
N PRO A 203 -10.03 7.78 2.80
CA PRO A 203 -9.10 8.29 1.80
C PRO A 203 -9.16 9.83 1.72
N MET A 204 -8.09 10.44 1.19
CA MET A 204 -8.00 11.85 0.79
C MET A 204 -8.25 12.89 1.91
N VAL A 205 -8.00 12.51 3.16
CA VAL A 205 -8.06 13.42 4.31
C VAL A 205 -6.92 14.43 4.22
N ALA A 206 -7.25 15.72 4.31
CA ALA A 206 -6.28 16.80 4.20
C ALA A 206 -6.19 17.65 5.48
N THR A 207 -7.24 17.67 6.30
CA THR A 207 -7.36 18.53 7.49
C THR A 207 -7.69 17.75 8.76
N VAL A 208 -7.38 18.34 9.91
CA VAL A 208 -7.66 17.73 11.23
C VAL A 208 -9.17 17.67 11.50
N ASP A 209 -9.92 18.67 11.02
CA ASP A 209 -11.38 18.70 11.19
C ASP A 209 -12.06 17.57 10.38
N GLU A 210 -11.62 17.32 9.13
CA GLU A 210 -12.08 16.14 8.37
C GLU A 210 -11.79 14.83 9.12
N ALA A 211 -10.60 14.68 9.71
CA ALA A 211 -10.25 13.50 10.50
C ALA A 211 -11.13 13.35 11.75
N ARG A 212 -11.40 14.45 12.46
CA ARG A 212 -12.28 14.48 13.64
C ARG A 212 -13.70 14.08 13.30
N ASP A 213 -14.28 14.70 12.27
CA ASP A 213 -15.66 14.48 11.87
C ASP A 213 -15.86 13.05 11.36
N PHE A 214 -14.90 12.55 10.56
CA PHE A 214 -14.90 11.17 10.12
C PHE A 214 -14.80 10.18 11.30
N ALA A 215 -13.89 10.42 12.24
CA ALA A 215 -13.73 9.55 13.39
C ALA A 215 -14.99 9.53 14.28
N ALA A 216 -15.68 10.65 14.42
CA ALA A 216 -16.96 10.71 15.12
C ALA A 216 -18.03 9.86 14.43
N ALA A 217 -18.14 9.94 13.10
CA ALA A 217 -19.08 9.13 12.32
C ALA A 217 -18.78 7.62 12.44
N VAL A 218 -17.53 7.21 12.29
CA VAL A 218 -17.12 5.79 12.42
C VAL A 218 -17.41 5.25 13.82
N ARG A 219 -17.12 6.03 14.87
CA ARG A 219 -17.36 5.63 16.26
C ARG A 219 -18.85 5.53 16.61
N ALA A 220 -19.71 6.31 15.95
CA ALA A 220 -21.17 6.19 16.11
C ALA A 220 -21.69 4.79 15.70
N HIS A 221 -20.97 4.12 14.79
CA HIS A 221 -21.24 2.74 14.35
C HIS A 221 -20.47 1.68 15.16
N GLY A 222 -19.77 2.06 16.23
CA GLY A 222 -19.01 1.13 17.08
C GLY A 222 -17.73 0.58 16.44
N LEU A 223 -17.23 1.23 15.38
CA LEU A 223 -16.05 0.80 14.64
C LEU A 223 -14.81 1.63 15.03
N ARG A 224 -13.62 1.12 14.71
CA ARG A 224 -12.34 1.82 14.94
C ARG A 224 -12.01 2.75 13.76
N ALA A 225 -11.63 3.98 14.05
CA ALA A 225 -11.40 5.01 13.03
C ALA A 225 -9.91 5.21 12.73
N GLY A 226 -9.57 5.35 11.47
CA GLY A 226 -8.26 5.78 10.99
C GLY A 226 -8.38 6.67 9.77
N VAL A 227 -7.24 7.17 9.28
CA VAL A 227 -7.20 7.92 8.02
C VAL A 227 -6.03 7.46 7.17
N MET A 228 -6.21 7.54 5.85
CA MET A 228 -5.13 7.36 4.91
C MET A 228 -4.28 8.63 4.84
N VAL A 229 -2.98 8.51 5.10
CA VAL A 229 -2.00 9.57 4.92
C VAL A 229 -1.50 9.50 3.48
N GLU A 230 -2.21 10.19 2.61
CA GLU A 230 -1.87 10.29 1.19
C GLU A 230 -1.83 11.75 0.70
N VAL A 231 -2.34 12.70 1.48
CA VAL A 231 -2.15 14.13 1.24
C VAL A 231 -0.96 14.62 2.08
N PRO A 232 0.01 15.38 1.52
CA PRO A 232 1.18 15.84 2.27
C PRO A 232 0.83 16.60 3.57
N SER A 233 -0.26 17.35 3.58
CA SER A 233 -0.75 18.04 4.78
C SER A 233 -1.09 17.09 5.94
N ALA A 234 -1.57 15.88 5.64
CA ALA A 234 -1.86 14.86 6.66
C ALA A 234 -0.58 14.31 7.28
N ALA A 235 0.50 14.14 6.50
CA ALA A 235 1.81 13.72 7.00
C ALA A 235 2.45 14.83 7.85
N LEU A 236 2.38 16.09 7.40
CA LEU A 236 2.89 17.25 8.13
C LEU A 236 2.18 17.47 9.49
N LEU A 237 0.93 17.04 9.60
CA LEU A 237 0.09 17.17 10.79
C LEU A 237 -0.23 15.80 11.43
N ALA A 238 0.59 14.78 11.20
CA ALA A 238 0.29 13.40 11.59
C ALA A 238 0.04 13.25 13.11
N ASP A 239 0.75 14.02 13.94
CA ASP A 239 0.54 14.09 15.39
C ASP A 239 -0.86 14.60 15.75
N ARG A 240 -1.35 15.62 15.04
CA ARG A 240 -2.69 16.18 15.22
C ARG A 240 -3.77 15.27 14.67
N MET A 241 -3.51 14.61 13.53
CA MET A 241 -4.42 13.59 12.99
C MET A 241 -4.59 12.46 14.00
N LEU A 242 -3.49 11.96 14.57
CA LEU A 242 -3.49 10.91 15.58
C LEU A 242 -4.15 11.33 16.91
N ALA A 243 -4.35 12.62 17.18
CA ALA A 243 -5.16 13.04 18.32
C ALA A 243 -6.64 12.67 18.13
N GLU A 244 -7.11 12.69 16.88
CA GLU A 244 -8.52 12.49 16.54
C GLU A 244 -8.84 11.02 16.20
N VAL A 245 -7.89 10.28 15.63
CA VAL A 245 -8.09 8.90 15.11
C VAL A 245 -7.27 7.84 15.84
N ASP A 246 -7.56 6.56 15.60
CA ASP A 246 -6.98 5.43 16.33
C ASP A 246 -5.76 4.79 15.63
N PHE A 247 -5.55 5.09 14.34
CA PHE A 247 -4.41 4.66 13.53
C PHE A 247 -4.26 5.51 12.26
N LEU A 248 -3.10 5.42 11.62
CA LEU A 248 -2.84 5.97 10.28
C LEU A 248 -2.41 4.85 9.32
N SER A 249 -2.72 5.01 8.04
CA SER A 249 -2.19 4.14 6.98
C SER A 249 -1.67 4.99 5.82
N ILE A 250 -0.42 4.83 5.42
CA ILE A 250 0.19 5.65 4.38
C ILE A 250 -0.12 5.05 3.00
N GLY A 251 -0.80 5.83 2.17
CA GLY A 251 -1.03 5.54 0.76
C GLY A 251 0.10 6.12 -0.09
N THR A 252 1.23 5.41 -0.19
CA THR A 252 2.44 5.97 -0.83
C THR A 252 2.24 6.35 -2.31
N ASN A 253 1.34 5.67 -3.03
CA ASN A 253 1.08 5.99 -4.43
C ASN A 253 0.59 7.43 -4.61
N ASP A 254 -0.45 7.82 -3.87
CA ASP A 254 -1.04 9.17 -3.93
C ASP A 254 -0.15 10.18 -3.15
N LEU A 255 0.49 9.77 -2.04
CA LEU A 255 1.46 10.60 -1.33
C LEU A 255 2.63 11.04 -2.23
N THR A 256 3.21 10.11 -2.98
CA THR A 256 4.27 10.43 -3.95
C THR A 256 3.76 11.38 -5.02
N GLN A 257 2.59 11.10 -5.61
CA GLN A 257 2.01 11.94 -6.65
C GLN A 257 1.83 13.40 -6.20
N TYR A 258 1.25 13.64 -5.02
CA TYR A 258 1.02 15.01 -4.55
C TYR A 258 2.28 15.69 -4.00
N THR A 259 3.21 14.92 -3.41
CA THR A 259 4.50 15.47 -2.92
C THR A 259 5.38 15.91 -4.09
N MET A 260 5.38 15.12 -5.17
CA MET A 260 6.22 15.34 -6.34
C MET A 260 5.51 16.13 -7.45
N ALA A 261 4.22 16.46 -7.26
CA ALA A 261 3.35 17.08 -8.26
C ALA A 261 3.40 16.36 -9.62
N ALA A 262 3.41 15.02 -9.59
CA ALA A 262 3.62 14.17 -10.75
C ALA A 262 2.51 13.12 -10.85
N ASP A 263 1.66 13.24 -11.86
CA ASP A 263 0.60 12.26 -12.12
C ASP A 263 1.21 10.88 -12.44
N ARG A 264 0.79 9.86 -11.69
CA ARG A 264 1.25 8.47 -11.86
C ARG A 264 0.88 7.84 -13.20
N MET A 265 -0.06 8.44 -13.93
CA MET A 265 -0.46 8.03 -15.28
C MET A 265 0.39 8.70 -16.36
N CYS A 266 1.12 9.76 -16.03
CA CYS A 266 2.02 10.45 -16.95
C CYS A 266 3.37 9.74 -17.04
N THR A 267 3.59 8.99 -18.13
CA THR A 267 4.81 8.21 -18.35
C THR A 267 6.08 9.07 -18.38
N ASP A 268 5.99 10.31 -18.87
CA ASP A 268 7.11 11.24 -18.95
C ASP A 268 7.63 11.65 -17.56
N LEU A 269 6.78 11.54 -16.53
CA LEU A 269 7.08 11.87 -15.14
C LEU A 269 7.37 10.64 -14.28
N ALA A 270 7.50 9.44 -14.85
CA ALA A 270 7.67 8.19 -14.09
C ALA A 270 8.85 8.24 -13.09
N HIS A 271 9.94 8.91 -13.45
CA HIS A 271 11.11 9.10 -12.59
C HIS A 271 10.80 9.87 -11.28
N LEU A 272 9.75 10.70 -11.27
CA LEU A 272 9.27 11.41 -10.07
C LEU A 272 8.38 10.54 -9.19
N THR A 273 7.86 9.42 -9.70
CA THR A 273 6.90 8.56 -8.99
C THR A 273 7.55 7.40 -8.25
N ASP A 274 8.87 7.44 -8.11
CA ASP A 274 9.66 6.44 -7.40
C ASP A 274 9.30 6.37 -5.90
N ALA A 275 9.08 5.17 -5.36
CA ALA A 275 8.79 5.00 -3.94
C ALA A 275 9.97 5.39 -3.03
N TRP A 276 11.18 5.46 -3.59
CA TRP A 276 12.40 5.84 -2.89
C TRP A 276 12.70 7.35 -2.95
N GLN A 277 11.76 8.17 -3.44
CA GLN A 277 11.93 9.62 -3.43
C GLN A 277 12.23 10.14 -2.01
N PRO A 278 13.36 10.85 -1.79
CA PRO A 278 13.75 11.30 -0.46
C PRO A 278 12.69 12.16 0.24
N ALA A 279 12.00 13.04 -0.50
CA ALA A 279 10.91 13.86 0.05
C ALA A 279 9.75 13.01 0.59
N VAL A 280 9.41 11.92 -0.11
CA VAL A 280 8.35 10.99 0.31
C VAL A 280 8.80 10.20 1.54
N LEU A 281 10.05 9.70 1.56
CA LEU A 281 10.61 9.02 2.73
C LEU A 281 10.62 9.92 3.97
N GLN A 282 10.89 11.22 3.83
CA GLN A 282 10.80 12.18 4.92
C GLN A 282 9.37 12.32 5.46
N LEU A 283 8.36 12.37 4.60
CA LEU A 283 6.96 12.41 5.04
C LEU A 283 6.53 11.11 5.73
N VAL A 284 7.02 9.96 5.26
CA VAL A 284 6.84 8.67 5.93
C VAL A 284 7.50 8.69 7.31
N ALA A 285 8.74 9.18 7.42
CA ALA A 285 9.46 9.30 8.68
C ALA A 285 8.70 10.16 9.69
N MET A 286 8.23 11.34 9.28
CA MET A 286 7.44 12.23 10.13
C MET A 286 6.18 11.54 10.65
N THR A 287 5.50 10.77 9.78
CA THR A 287 4.27 10.07 10.13
C THR A 287 4.54 8.91 11.10
N GLY A 288 5.57 8.09 10.82
CA GLY A 288 5.97 6.98 11.70
C GLY A 288 6.41 7.46 13.08
N GLN A 289 7.25 8.50 13.14
CA GLN A 289 7.67 9.14 14.40
C GLN A 289 6.50 9.74 15.17
N ALA A 290 5.49 10.29 14.49
CA ALA A 290 4.26 10.74 15.15
C ALA A 290 3.52 9.57 15.82
N GLY A 291 3.40 8.43 15.12
CA GLY A 291 2.85 7.18 15.65
C GLY A 291 3.57 6.68 16.89
N GLU A 292 4.91 6.58 16.81
CA GLU A 292 5.75 6.14 17.93
C GLU A 292 5.58 7.03 19.16
N ARG A 293 5.60 8.37 18.99
CA ARG A 293 5.47 9.32 20.11
C ARG A 293 4.15 9.18 20.87
N VAL A 294 3.06 8.88 20.18
CA VAL A 294 1.72 8.78 20.80
C VAL A 294 1.29 7.33 21.06
N GLY A 295 2.12 6.34 20.71
CA GLY A 295 1.85 4.92 20.89
C GLY A 295 0.70 4.38 20.03
N LYS A 296 0.45 4.97 18.86
CA LYS A 296 -0.61 4.53 17.92
C LYS A 296 0.00 3.91 16.65
N PRO A 297 -0.64 2.87 16.09
CA PRO A 297 -0.10 2.19 14.93
C PRO A 297 -0.16 3.07 13.68
N VAL A 298 0.93 3.03 12.91
CA VAL A 298 1.04 3.61 11.58
C VAL A 298 1.42 2.49 10.62
N GLY A 299 0.61 2.31 9.58
CA GLY A 299 0.84 1.32 8.53
C GLY A 299 1.23 1.94 7.20
N VAL A 300 1.63 1.11 6.23
CA VAL A 300 1.77 1.49 4.82
C VAL A 300 0.99 0.49 3.98
N CYS A 301 0.11 0.96 3.09
CA CYS A 301 -0.68 0.11 2.20
C CYS A 301 -0.44 0.36 0.70
N GLY A 302 0.44 1.30 0.37
CA GLY A 302 0.89 1.55 -1.00
C GLY A 302 1.94 0.54 -1.49
N GLU A 303 2.32 0.65 -2.76
CA GLU A 303 3.23 -0.32 -3.41
C GLU A 303 4.61 -0.41 -2.76
N ALA A 304 5.02 0.65 -2.05
CA ALA A 304 6.26 0.71 -1.28
C ALA A 304 6.39 -0.44 -0.26
N ALA A 305 5.28 -0.91 0.32
CA ALA A 305 5.28 -2.00 1.30
C ALA A 305 5.63 -3.37 0.70
N ALA A 306 5.57 -3.51 -0.63
CA ALA A 306 5.81 -4.77 -1.33
C ALA A 306 7.29 -5.00 -1.72
N ASP A 307 8.15 -3.99 -1.59
CA ASP A 307 9.59 -4.08 -1.83
C ASP A 307 10.28 -4.58 -0.54
N PRO A 308 10.97 -5.74 -0.56
CA PRO A 308 11.60 -6.29 0.64
C PRO A 308 12.66 -5.40 1.29
N LEU A 309 13.44 -4.64 0.51
CA LEU A 309 14.46 -3.74 1.06
C LEU A 309 13.79 -2.47 1.62
N LEU A 310 12.86 -1.90 0.88
CA LEU A 310 12.12 -0.72 1.32
C LEU A 310 11.27 -1.03 2.55
N ALA A 311 10.69 -2.23 2.66
CA ALA A 311 9.98 -2.67 3.85
C ALA A 311 10.81 -2.56 5.13
N CYS A 312 12.11 -2.93 5.08
CA CYS A 312 13.02 -2.76 6.21
C CYS A 312 13.25 -1.28 6.54
N VAL A 313 13.44 -0.44 5.53
CA VAL A 313 13.54 1.02 5.70
C VAL A 313 12.27 1.57 6.36
N LEU A 314 11.09 1.22 5.86
CA LEU A 314 9.80 1.64 6.43
C LEU A 314 9.66 1.23 7.90
N VAL A 315 10.02 0.00 8.26
CA VAL A 315 10.04 -0.45 9.66
C VAL A 315 11.01 0.39 10.50
N GLY A 316 12.18 0.72 9.96
CA GLY A 316 13.16 1.62 10.60
C GLY A 316 12.65 3.06 10.79
N LEU A 317 11.69 3.49 9.96
CA LEU A 317 11.01 4.79 10.06
C LEU A 317 9.84 4.79 11.07
N GLY A 318 9.61 3.69 11.79
CA GLY A 318 8.56 3.56 12.80
C GLY A 318 7.24 3.00 12.27
N ILE A 319 7.23 2.41 11.07
CA ILE A 319 6.03 1.75 10.52
C ILE A 319 5.80 0.40 11.20
N THR A 320 4.58 0.22 11.72
CA THR A 320 4.17 -0.93 12.53
C THR A 320 3.44 -2.02 11.74
N SER A 321 2.95 -1.69 10.54
CA SER A 321 2.28 -2.65 9.65
C SER A 321 2.54 -2.37 8.18
N LEU A 322 2.64 -3.44 7.39
CA LEU A 322 2.90 -3.39 5.96
C LEU A 322 1.81 -4.19 5.24
N SER A 323 1.03 -3.51 4.40
CA SER A 323 -0.07 -4.11 3.64
C SER A 323 0.24 -4.09 2.15
N MET A 324 0.18 -5.28 1.53
CA MET A 324 0.68 -5.50 0.18
C MET A 324 -0.11 -6.57 -0.57
N ALA A 325 0.15 -6.76 -1.86
CA ALA A 325 -0.39 -7.89 -2.59
C ALA A 325 0.13 -9.21 -1.99
N SER A 326 -0.71 -10.25 -1.92
CA SER A 326 -0.39 -11.53 -1.26
C SER A 326 0.92 -12.17 -1.73
N ALA A 327 1.28 -11.99 -3.00
CA ALA A 327 2.54 -12.49 -3.58
C ALA A 327 3.81 -11.88 -2.95
N ALA A 328 3.72 -10.65 -2.43
CA ALA A 328 4.86 -9.94 -1.84
C ALA A 328 5.06 -10.25 -0.34
N VAL A 329 4.04 -10.81 0.34
CA VAL A 329 4.07 -11.07 1.79
C VAL A 329 5.25 -11.95 2.19
N ARG A 330 5.49 -13.04 1.45
CA ARG A 330 6.55 -14.00 1.80
C ARG A 330 7.96 -13.44 1.58
N PRO A 331 8.29 -12.82 0.42
CA PRO A 331 9.56 -12.12 0.24
C PRO A 331 9.83 -11.06 1.31
N VAL A 332 8.84 -10.22 1.61
CA VAL A 332 8.99 -9.16 2.63
C VAL A 332 9.18 -9.77 4.02
N GLY A 333 8.37 -10.75 4.39
CA GLY A 333 8.46 -11.41 5.68
C GLY A 333 9.79 -12.14 5.89
N ALA A 334 10.29 -12.83 4.87
CA ALA A 334 11.59 -13.48 4.91
C ALA A 334 12.74 -12.48 5.06
N ARG A 335 12.67 -11.34 4.35
CA ARG A 335 13.68 -10.29 4.45
C ARG A 335 13.71 -9.66 5.85
N LEU A 336 12.53 -9.32 6.40
CA LEU A 336 12.42 -8.80 7.77
C LEU A 336 12.97 -9.79 8.78
N ALA A 337 12.66 -11.09 8.65
CA ALA A 337 13.15 -12.12 9.55
C ALA A 337 14.69 -12.29 9.54
N GLY A 338 15.38 -11.77 8.52
CA GLY A 338 16.84 -11.79 8.39
C GLY A 338 17.56 -10.54 8.90
N VAL A 339 16.84 -9.50 9.35
CA VAL A 339 17.43 -8.24 9.83
C VAL A 339 16.89 -7.85 11.20
N THR A 340 17.69 -7.15 11.99
CA THR A 340 17.28 -6.58 13.28
C THR A 340 16.59 -5.23 13.12
N LEU A 341 15.83 -4.78 14.14
CA LEU A 341 15.25 -3.44 14.14
C LEU A 341 16.32 -2.35 14.02
N GLU A 342 17.49 -2.56 14.64
CA GLU A 342 18.59 -1.58 14.56
C GLU A 342 19.12 -1.47 13.13
N GLN A 343 19.28 -2.59 12.42
CA GLN A 343 19.63 -2.55 10.99
C GLN A 343 18.56 -1.85 10.15
N CYS A 344 17.27 -2.04 10.46
CA CYS A 344 16.19 -1.28 9.83
C CYS A 344 16.36 0.23 10.04
N ARG A 345 16.70 0.68 11.25
CA ARG A 345 16.95 2.10 11.57
C ARG A 345 18.20 2.64 10.88
N GLU A 346 19.28 1.88 10.83
CA GLU A 346 20.50 2.23 10.10
C GLU A 346 20.18 2.42 8.59
N MET A 347 19.45 1.49 7.98
CA MET A 347 18.99 1.59 6.59
C MET A 347 18.11 2.82 6.37
N ALA A 348 17.18 3.09 7.29
CA ALA A 348 16.30 4.24 7.21
C ALA A 348 17.06 5.57 7.27
N ASN A 349 18.00 5.71 8.22
CA ASN A 349 18.84 6.90 8.33
C ASN A 349 19.70 7.11 7.08
N ALA A 350 20.26 6.04 6.52
CA ALA A 350 21.05 6.09 5.29
C ALA A 350 20.19 6.53 4.09
N ALA A 351 18.98 5.98 3.94
CA ALA A 351 18.05 6.35 2.89
C ALA A 351 17.56 7.81 3.00
N LEU A 352 17.28 8.29 4.21
CA LEU A 352 16.87 9.68 4.45
C LEU A 352 17.99 10.71 4.16
N ALA A 353 19.25 10.30 4.27
CA ALA A 353 20.41 11.14 4.00
C ALA A 353 20.78 11.21 2.50
N ALA A 354 20.19 10.36 1.67
CA ALA A 354 20.51 10.30 0.25
C ALA A 354 19.91 11.45 -0.55
N ALA A 355 20.59 11.83 -1.64
CA ALA A 355 20.17 12.94 -2.50
C ALA A 355 19.08 12.57 -3.50
N ASP A 356 18.95 11.29 -3.85
CA ASP A 356 18.05 10.79 -4.89
C ASP A 356 17.63 9.32 -4.62
N PRO A 357 16.62 8.79 -5.34
CA PRO A 357 16.11 7.44 -5.15
C PRO A 357 17.14 6.32 -5.32
N SER A 358 18.09 6.47 -6.26
CA SER A 358 19.10 5.44 -6.51
C SER A 358 20.10 5.41 -5.36
N ALA A 359 20.61 6.58 -4.98
CA ALA A 359 21.50 6.72 -3.84
C ALA A 359 20.85 6.21 -2.54
N ALA A 360 19.54 6.43 -2.36
CA ALA A 360 18.79 5.93 -1.20
C ALA A 360 18.78 4.39 -1.13
N ARG A 361 18.51 3.72 -2.27
CA ARG A 361 18.56 2.25 -2.35
C ARG A 361 19.94 1.70 -2.10
N ASP A 362 20.95 2.28 -2.72
CA ASP A 362 22.32 1.81 -2.60
C ASP A 362 22.85 2.01 -1.17
N ALA A 363 22.53 3.15 -0.55
CA ALA A 363 22.87 3.42 0.84
C ALA A 363 22.19 2.43 1.80
N ALA A 364 20.90 2.14 1.62
CA ALA A 364 20.21 1.12 2.41
C ALA A 364 20.79 -0.29 2.20
N ARG A 365 21.14 -0.65 0.95
CA ARG A 365 21.75 -1.95 0.64
C ARG A 365 23.13 -2.10 1.28
N ALA A 366 23.93 -1.03 1.32
CA ALA A 366 25.28 -1.05 1.88
C ALA A 366 25.31 -1.44 3.37
N VAL A 367 24.30 -1.03 4.15
CA VAL A 367 24.16 -1.40 5.58
C VAL A 367 24.17 -2.92 5.79
N LEU A 368 23.69 -3.68 4.80
CA LEU A 368 23.62 -5.15 4.88
C LEU A 368 24.87 -5.83 4.32
N ALA A 369 25.64 -5.15 3.45
CA ALA A 369 26.88 -5.67 2.88
C ALA A 369 28.07 -5.51 3.84
N ASP A 370 28.04 -4.51 4.73
CA ASP A 370 29.13 -4.18 5.64
C ASP A 370 29.24 -5.10 6.87
N ARG A 371 28.52 -6.23 6.91
CA ARG A 371 28.55 -7.15 8.06
C ARG A 371 28.72 -8.62 7.61
N PRO A 372 29.63 -9.37 8.26
CA PRO A 372 30.04 -10.71 7.84
C PRO A 372 28.97 -11.79 8.03
#